data_AF-A0A9P1ASZ9-F1
#
_entry.id   AF-A0A9P1ASZ9-F1
#
_cell.length_a   1.000
_cell.length_b   1.000
_cell.length_c   1.000
_cell.angle_alpha   90.00
_cell.angle_beta   90.00
_cell.angle_gamma   90.00
#
_symmetry.space_group_name_H-M   'P 1'
#
loop_
_entity.id
_entity.type
_entity.pdbx_description
1 polymer ?
#
loop_
_entity_poly.entity_id
_entity_poly.type
_entity_poly.pdbx_seq_one_letter_code
_entity_poly.pdbx_strand_id
1 'polypeptide(L)'
;MFNRNWSGFVFKQVSLFRNFRQQWSRFKSRAVHYSYTLYRNDRRFTTFSIAASTVGFSFREHGITDERIAECENCEDEFAHCKSPGHGWELLYEEKDMLAFRRRIDGPYEMYEYKCVGTYYDISPRTFLDAQNDLKYRREWDENIQTIEVVREEDENELIRWVSKFPYPLYPREYVYVRRTWVSEDEKFAVVDSESVQPEVFPSTSDANVRVRSYTSRMSIRAHTDWESHGVDYILTYSDNPEANIPRYVYNWMVNKGGPYFLRQVHKAAREIESSGREVRSATEKALLRKNDRVTERSRLIREKEEREQREKEAKKENEGEEKKKCAKPQKARPAATNSFVLQPEQVNYQRTA
;
A
#
# COMPACT_ATOMS: atom_id res chain seq x y z
N MET A 1 29.33 -17.30 -55.62
CA MET A 1 29.20 -18.75 -55.35
C MET A 1 29.18 -18.94 -53.84
N PHE A 2 27.99 -18.94 -53.23
CA PHE A 2 27.29 -20.15 -52.75
C PHE A 2 28.09 -21.01 -51.75
N ASN A 3 27.72 -20.85 -50.47
CA ASN A 3 27.00 -21.82 -49.63
C ASN A 3 27.73 -22.84 -48.73
N ARG A 4 27.01 -23.15 -47.62
CA ARG A 4 27.07 -24.27 -46.66
C ARG A 4 27.93 -24.02 -45.40
N ASN A 5 27.46 -24.21 -44.16
CA ASN A 5 26.32 -24.94 -43.61
C ASN A 5 25.91 -24.32 -42.25
N TRP A 6 24.69 -23.79 -42.12
CA TRP A 6 24.08 -23.32 -40.85
C TRP A 6 22.89 -24.18 -40.41
N SER A 7 22.84 -25.46 -40.82
CA SER A 7 21.73 -26.37 -40.52
C SER A 7 21.99 -27.34 -39.36
N GLY A 8 23.20 -27.37 -38.78
CA GLY A 8 23.54 -28.30 -37.69
C GLY A 8 23.32 -27.78 -36.26
N PHE A 9 23.30 -26.46 -36.06
CA PHE A 9 23.23 -25.84 -34.72
C PHE A 9 21.81 -25.48 -34.28
N VAL A 10 20.91 -25.24 -35.22
CA VAL A 10 19.50 -24.88 -34.94
C VAL A 10 18.68 -26.11 -34.54
N PHE A 11 19.06 -27.32 -34.98
CA PHE A 11 18.31 -28.55 -34.64
C PHE A 11 18.67 -29.16 -33.27
N LYS A 12 19.80 -28.78 -32.65
CA LYS A 12 20.15 -29.24 -31.29
C LYS A 12 19.52 -28.40 -30.17
N GLN A 13 19.19 -27.13 -30.40
CA GLN A 13 18.46 -26.34 -29.41
C GLN A 13 16.95 -26.62 -29.40
N VAL A 14 16.32 -26.83 -30.56
CA VAL A 14 14.88 -27.17 -30.63
C VAL A 14 14.56 -28.53 -29.97
N SER A 15 15.50 -29.48 -30.01
CA SER A 15 15.38 -30.80 -29.34
C SER A 15 15.36 -30.69 -27.81
N LEU A 16 16.20 -29.83 -27.21
CA LEU A 16 16.24 -29.60 -25.76
C LEU A 16 14.98 -28.87 -25.25
N PHE A 17 14.44 -27.92 -26.02
CA PHE A 17 13.21 -27.20 -25.65
C PHE A 17 11.92 -28.00 -25.88
N ARG A 18 11.89 -28.91 -26.86
CA ARG A 18 10.78 -29.86 -27.04
C ARG A 18 10.75 -30.90 -25.90
N ASN A 19 11.92 -31.32 -25.44
CA ASN A 19 12.06 -32.14 -24.24
C ASN A 19 11.60 -31.41 -22.97
N PHE A 20 11.81 -30.10 -22.85
CA PHE A 20 11.29 -29.33 -21.70
C PHE A 20 9.76 -29.19 -21.73
N ARG A 21 9.12 -29.00 -22.89
CA ARG A 21 7.65 -28.98 -22.98
C ARG A 21 7.01 -30.34 -22.63
N GLN A 22 7.64 -31.44 -23.03
CA GLN A 22 7.21 -32.80 -22.69
C GLN A 22 7.57 -33.20 -21.25
N GLN A 23 8.71 -32.75 -20.72
CA GLN A 23 9.07 -32.94 -19.32
C GLN A 23 8.20 -32.08 -18.41
N TRP A 24 7.85 -30.85 -18.79
CA TRP A 24 6.99 -29.96 -18.01
C TRP A 24 5.53 -30.41 -17.99
N SER A 25 4.99 -31.02 -19.05
CA SER A 25 3.66 -31.64 -18.99
C SER A 25 3.67 -32.90 -18.10
N ARG A 26 4.76 -33.68 -18.14
CA ARG A 26 4.98 -34.83 -17.24
C ARG A 26 5.29 -34.40 -15.80
N PHE A 27 5.92 -33.24 -15.60
CA PHE A 27 6.19 -32.62 -14.31
C PHE A 27 4.89 -32.04 -13.73
N LYS A 28 4.04 -31.39 -14.54
CA LYS A 28 2.67 -31.04 -14.14
C LYS A 28 1.90 -32.28 -13.70
N SER A 29 1.90 -33.36 -14.47
CA SER A 29 1.12 -34.56 -14.12
C SER A 29 1.66 -35.31 -12.88
N ARG A 30 2.98 -35.43 -12.71
CA ARG A 30 3.58 -36.13 -11.54
C ARG A 30 3.71 -35.24 -10.30
N ALA A 31 4.07 -33.96 -10.45
CA ALA A 31 4.16 -33.02 -9.34
C ALA A 31 2.77 -32.66 -8.82
N VAL A 32 1.75 -32.50 -9.67
CA VAL A 32 0.36 -32.35 -9.20
C VAL A 32 -0.06 -33.58 -8.43
N HIS A 33 0.25 -34.81 -8.87
CA HIS A 33 -0.16 -36.03 -8.16
C HIS A 33 0.63 -36.28 -6.84
N TYR A 34 1.89 -35.85 -6.77
CA TYR A 34 2.72 -35.99 -5.57
C TYR A 34 2.48 -34.84 -4.56
N SER A 35 2.18 -33.62 -5.02
CA SER A 35 1.78 -32.51 -4.16
C SER A 35 0.33 -32.64 -3.69
N TYR A 36 -0.57 -33.27 -4.46
CA TYR A 36 -1.94 -33.50 -4.00
C TYR A 36 -2.03 -34.51 -2.85
N THR A 37 -1.09 -35.46 -2.77
CA THR A 37 -1.11 -36.52 -1.75
C THR A 37 -0.36 -36.15 -0.48
N LEU A 38 0.66 -35.28 -0.55
CA LEU A 38 1.37 -34.78 0.64
C LEU A 38 0.67 -33.63 1.37
N TYR A 39 -0.20 -32.87 0.71
CA TYR A 39 -0.92 -31.74 1.33
C TYR A 39 -2.35 -32.07 1.79
N ARG A 40 -2.76 -33.35 1.73
CA ARG A 40 -4.15 -33.77 2.00
C ARG A 40 -4.31 -34.53 3.32
N ASN A 41 -3.62 -34.12 4.37
CA ASN A 41 -3.86 -34.66 5.70
C ASN A 41 -3.52 -33.70 6.85
N ASP A 42 -3.99 -32.45 6.78
CA ASP A 42 -4.11 -31.66 8.01
C ASP A 42 -5.46 -30.93 8.08
N ARG A 43 -6.43 -31.64 8.64
CA ARG A 43 -7.84 -31.23 8.77
C ARG A 43 -8.06 -30.57 10.13
N ARG A 44 -7.19 -29.62 10.50
CA ARG A 44 -7.21 -28.86 11.77
C ARG A 44 -6.90 -27.36 11.63
N PHE A 45 -7.21 -26.74 10.50
CA PHE A 45 -7.07 -25.29 10.33
C PHE A 45 -8.41 -24.58 10.56
N THR A 46 -8.88 -24.60 11.81
CA THR A 46 -9.91 -23.68 12.31
C THR A 46 -9.19 -22.53 13.00
N THR A 47 -9.40 -21.31 12.51
CA THR A 47 -9.17 -20.02 13.18
C THR A 47 -7.90 -19.98 14.02
N PHE A 48 -6.76 -19.65 13.41
CA PHE A 48 -5.57 -19.31 14.19
C PHE A 48 -5.88 -18.10 15.06
N SER A 49 -5.88 -18.30 16.38
CA SER A 49 -5.88 -17.22 17.35
C SER A 49 -4.53 -16.48 17.25
N ILE A 50 -4.42 -15.52 16.33
CA ILE A 50 -3.29 -14.58 16.23
C ILE A 50 -3.45 -13.49 17.31
N ALA A 51 -3.63 -13.91 18.56
CA ALA A 51 -3.76 -13.00 19.69
C ALA A 51 -2.43 -12.86 20.46
N ALA A 52 -1.44 -13.73 20.24
CA ALA A 52 -0.25 -13.81 21.09
C ALA A 52 1.02 -13.15 20.50
N SER A 53 1.15 -13.00 19.18
CA SER A 53 2.39 -12.51 18.52
C SER A 53 2.39 -11.01 18.21
N THR A 54 1.43 -10.25 18.74
CA THR A 54 1.25 -8.83 18.43
C THR A 54 1.98 -7.87 19.36
N VAL A 55 2.73 -8.39 20.33
CA VAL A 55 3.45 -7.59 21.33
C VAL A 55 4.55 -6.80 20.61
N GLY A 56 4.27 -5.53 20.32
CA GLY A 56 5.22 -4.60 19.70
C GLY A 56 4.86 -4.09 18.30
N PHE A 57 3.79 -4.58 17.67
CA PHE A 57 3.35 -4.03 16.38
C PHE A 57 2.22 -3.02 16.56
N SER A 58 2.42 -1.81 16.01
CA SER A 58 1.38 -0.80 15.79
C SER A 58 1.46 -0.24 14.37
N PHE A 59 0.32 0.12 13.78
CA PHE A 59 0.30 0.80 12.49
C PHE A 59 0.84 2.23 12.56
N ARG A 60 0.92 2.83 13.76
CA ARG A 60 1.61 4.12 13.94
C ARG A 60 3.10 4.03 13.66
N GLU A 61 3.73 2.89 13.97
CA GLU A 61 5.18 2.70 13.84
C GLU A 61 5.57 1.93 12.58
N HIS A 62 4.70 1.04 12.10
CA HIS A 62 4.96 0.17 10.95
C HIS A 62 3.98 0.34 9.79
N GLY A 63 3.00 1.24 9.91
CA GLY A 63 2.06 1.55 8.85
C GLY A 63 2.69 2.38 7.74
N ILE A 64 2.08 2.35 6.57
CA ILE A 64 2.52 3.16 5.44
C ILE A 64 2.00 4.59 5.64
N THR A 65 2.93 5.54 5.73
CA THR A 65 2.63 6.93 6.07
C THR A 65 1.98 7.71 4.92
N ASP A 66 1.37 8.86 5.25
CA ASP A 66 0.80 9.76 4.24
C ASP A 66 1.90 10.34 3.33
N GLU A 67 3.10 10.64 3.86
CA GLU A 67 4.19 11.17 3.03
C GLU A 67 4.61 10.17 1.94
N ARG A 68 4.72 8.89 2.30
CA ARG A 68 5.08 7.81 1.36
C ARG A 68 4.02 7.62 0.27
N ILE A 69 2.73 7.77 0.60
CA ILE A 69 1.66 7.73 -0.40
C ILE A 69 1.70 8.98 -1.29
N ALA A 70 1.94 10.16 -0.72
CA ALA A 70 1.99 11.43 -1.46
C ALA A 70 3.13 11.48 -2.49
N GLU A 71 4.27 10.83 -2.21
CA GLU A 71 5.35 10.64 -3.21
C GLU A 71 4.86 9.92 -4.48
N CYS A 72 3.78 9.14 -4.37
CA CYS A 72 3.22 8.35 -5.47
C CYS A 72 2.15 9.10 -6.26
N GLU A 73 1.58 10.18 -5.72
CA GLU A 73 0.53 10.96 -6.39
C GLU A 73 1.07 11.70 -7.63
N ASN A 74 2.37 12.04 -7.65
CA ASN A 74 3.00 12.80 -8.73
C ASN A 74 3.77 11.91 -9.72
N CYS A 75 3.20 10.77 -10.12
CA CYS A 75 3.83 9.83 -11.05
C CYS A 75 3.20 9.81 -12.47
N GLU A 76 2.47 10.86 -12.87
CA GLU A 76 1.81 10.90 -14.19
C GLU A 76 2.76 10.64 -15.36
N ASP A 77 3.95 11.24 -15.31
CA ASP A 77 5.00 11.06 -16.32
C ASP A 77 5.52 9.62 -16.37
N GLU A 78 5.44 8.87 -15.27
CA GLU A 78 5.87 7.47 -15.22
C GLU A 78 4.92 6.52 -15.95
N PHE A 79 3.66 6.92 -16.17
CA PHE A 79 2.70 6.14 -16.96
C PHE A 79 2.98 6.24 -18.46
N ALA A 80 3.84 7.17 -18.88
CA ALA A 80 4.24 7.26 -20.27
C ALA A 80 4.87 5.91 -20.70
N HIS A 81 4.40 5.38 -21.83
CA HIS A 81 4.95 4.16 -22.42
C HIS A 81 6.33 4.45 -23.05
N CYS A 82 7.31 4.70 -22.19
CA CYS A 82 8.67 5.11 -22.53
C CYS A 82 9.64 3.96 -22.33
N LYS A 83 10.33 3.56 -23.40
CA LYS A 83 11.32 2.46 -23.37
C LYS A 83 12.63 2.83 -22.66
N SER A 84 12.84 4.12 -22.40
CA SER A 84 14.04 4.65 -21.76
C SER A 84 13.65 5.61 -20.63
N PRO A 85 13.12 5.09 -19.51
CA PRO A 85 12.65 5.94 -18.41
C PRO A 85 13.79 6.57 -17.59
N GLY A 86 15.06 6.46 -18.03
CA GLY A 86 16.22 7.03 -17.33
C GLY A 86 16.53 6.31 -16.01
N HIS A 87 17.28 6.98 -15.13
CA HIS A 87 17.48 6.60 -13.72
C HIS A 87 17.96 5.15 -13.46
N GLY A 88 18.71 4.56 -14.40
CA GLY A 88 19.29 3.21 -14.25
C GLY A 88 18.33 2.05 -14.54
N TRP A 89 17.16 2.31 -15.13
CA TRP A 89 16.23 1.26 -15.56
C TRP A 89 16.68 0.60 -16.88
N GLU A 90 16.76 -0.73 -16.87
CA GLU A 90 17.05 -1.59 -18.01
C GLU A 90 15.76 -2.27 -18.50
N LEU A 91 15.44 -2.15 -19.79
CA LEU A 91 14.30 -2.84 -20.40
C LEU A 91 14.55 -4.36 -20.42
N LEU A 92 13.62 -5.12 -19.85
CA LEU A 92 13.65 -6.59 -19.76
C LEU A 92 12.67 -7.28 -20.71
N TYR A 93 11.48 -6.71 -20.86
CA TYR A 93 10.41 -7.30 -21.64
C TYR A 93 9.60 -6.20 -22.31
N GLU A 94 9.21 -6.45 -23.56
CA GLU A 94 8.39 -5.56 -24.35
C GLU A 94 7.24 -6.34 -25.00
N GLU A 95 6.04 -5.82 -24.83
CA GLU A 95 4.82 -6.20 -25.54
C GLU A 95 4.04 -4.90 -25.83
N LYS A 96 3.12 -4.95 -26.80
CA LYS A 96 2.47 -3.76 -27.37
C LYS A 96 1.99 -2.75 -26.32
N ASP A 97 1.36 -3.24 -25.26
CA ASP A 97 0.68 -2.46 -24.24
C ASP A 97 1.32 -2.67 -22.84
N MET A 98 2.55 -3.22 -22.77
CA MET A 98 3.24 -3.54 -21.52
C MET A 98 4.77 -3.55 -21.66
N LEU A 99 5.46 -2.82 -20.78
CA LEU A 99 6.92 -2.80 -20.65
C LEU A 99 7.31 -3.28 -19.26
N ALA A 100 8.34 -4.12 -19.17
CA ALA A 100 8.96 -4.47 -17.90
C ALA A 100 10.42 -4.06 -17.88
N PHE A 101 10.85 -3.49 -16.77
CA PHE A 101 12.19 -2.98 -16.52
C PHE A 101 12.75 -3.64 -15.26
N ARG A 102 14.08 -3.60 -15.12
CA ARG A 102 14.75 -3.80 -13.84
C ARG A 102 15.77 -2.70 -13.59
N ARG A 103 16.09 -2.48 -12.33
CA ARG A 103 17.17 -1.61 -11.90
C ARG A 103 17.91 -2.32 -10.77
N ARG A 104 19.25 -2.25 -10.78
CA ARG A 104 20.05 -2.78 -9.68
C ARG A 104 19.87 -1.87 -8.46
N ILE A 105 19.65 -2.48 -7.29
CA ILE A 105 19.61 -1.77 -6.02
C ILE A 105 21.03 -1.69 -5.48
N ASP A 106 21.45 -0.49 -5.07
CA ASP A 106 22.75 -0.30 -4.44
C ASP A 106 22.78 -1.00 -3.07
N GLY A 107 23.80 -1.80 -2.85
CA GLY A 107 23.93 -2.56 -1.62
C GLY A 107 24.99 -3.66 -1.69
N PRO A 108 25.20 -4.38 -0.58
CA PRO A 108 26.20 -5.44 -0.48
C PRO A 108 25.84 -6.70 -1.31
N TYR A 109 24.57 -6.88 -1.66
CA TYR A 109 24.05 -8.03 -2.39
C TYR A 109 23.59 -7.65 -3.79
N GLU A 110 23.61 -8.61 -4.72
CA GLU A 110 23.09 -8.43 -6.09
C GLU A 110 21.55 -8.49 -6.08
N MET A 111 20.93 -7.37 -5.71
CA MET A 111 19.48 -7.20 -5.67
C MET A 111 19.00 -6.28 -6.79
N TYR A 112 17.74 -6.48 -7.20
CA TYR A 112 17.11 -5.74 -8.28
C TYR A 112 15.69 -5.35 -7.88
N GLU A 113 15.32 -4.15 -8.32
CA GLU A 113 13.94 -3.68 -8.36
C GLU A 113 13.40 -3.87 -9.77
N TYR A 114 12.11 -4.21 -9.87
CA TYR A 114 11.41 -4.40 -11.13
C TYR A 114 10.32 -3.36 -11.26
N LYS A 115 10.11 -2.86 -12.46
CA LYS A 115 8.99 -1.96 -12.79
C LYS A 115 8.26 -2.52 -13.99
N CYS A 116 6.95 -2.66 -13.89
CA CYS A 116 6.08 -2.98 -15.02
C CYS A 116 5.16 -1.79 -15.27
N VAL A 117 5.11 -1.30 -16.50
CA VAL A 117 4.20 -0.24 -16.94
C VAL A 117 3.30 -0.86 -18.01
N GLY A 118 2.00 -0.79 -17.84
CA GLY A 118 1.07 -1.38 -18.81
C GLY A 118 -0.27 -0.68 -18.86
N THR A 119 -1.05 -1.05 -19.87
CA THR A 119 -2.37 -0.50 -20.11
C THR A 119 -3.34 -1.61 -20.52
N TYR A 120 -4.57 -1.56 -20.01
CA TYR A 120 -5.67 -2.42 -20.42
C TYR A 120 -6.84 -1.56 -20.86
N TYR A 121 -7.48 -1.92 -21.97
CA TYR A 121 -8.58 -1.15 -22.57
C TYR A 121 -9.96 -1.79 -22.39
N ASP A 122 -10.01 -2.99 -21.83
CA ASP A 122 -11.20 -3.84 -21.74
C ASP A 122 -11.56 -4.23 -20.29
N ILE A 123 -10.99 -3.53 -19.31
CA ILE A 123 -11.35 -3.60 -17.89
C ILE A 123 -11.31 -2.22 -17.26
N SER A 124 -12.09 -2.03 -16.20
CA SER A 124 -12.16 -0.82 -15.39
C SER A 124 -11.07 -0.80 -14.29
N PRO A 125 -10.63 0.39 -13.88
CA PRO A 125 -9.76 0.56 -12.72
C PRO A 125 -10.30 -0.09 -11.45
N ARG A 126 -11.62 -0.01 -11.20
CA ARG A 126 -12.26 -0.68 -10.06
C ARG A 126 -12.00 -2.18 -10.06
N THR A 127 -12.35 -2.89 -11.13
CA THR A 127 -12.21 -4.35 -11.15
C THR A 127 -10.76 -4.80 -11.18
N PHE A 128 -9.86 -3.99 -11.76
CA PHE A 128 -8.43 -4.20 -11.68
C PHE A 128 -7.91 -4.12 -10.24
N LEU A 129 -8.33 -3.11 -9.48
CA LEU A 129 -7.96 -2.94 -8.07
C LEU A 129 -8.57 -4.06 -7.19
N ASP A 130 -9.85 -4.39 -7.40
CA ASP A 130 -10.55 -5.42 -6.63
C ASP A 130 -9.94 -6.81 -6.83
N ALA A 131 -9.56 -7.16 -8.07
CA ALA A 131 -8.90 -8.42 -8.39
C ALA A 131 -7.58 -8.63 -7.62
N GLN A 132 -6.90 -7.54 -7.28
CA GLN A 132 -5.64 -7.54 -6.53
C GLN A 132 -5.87 -7.52 -5.02
N ASN A 133 -6.87 -6.77 -4.55
CA ASN A 133 -7.03 -6.46 -3.13
C ASN A 133 -7.96 -7.41 -2.38
N ASP A 134 -8.96 -8.00 -3.04
CA ASP A 134 -9.80 -9.03 -2.43
C ASP A 134 -9.00 -10.32 -2.24
N LEU A 135 -8.54 -10.56 -1.01
CA LEU A 135 -7.71 -11.73 -0.67
C LEU A 135 -8.44 -13.06 -0.84
N LYS A 136 -9.78 -13.09 -0.74
CA LYS A 136 -10.56 -14.31 -0.96
C LYS A 136 -10.57 -14.63 -2.44
N TYR A 137 -10.92 -13.64 -3.27
CA TYR A 137 -10.93 -13.82 -4.71
C TYR A 137 -9.53 -14.09 -5.26
N ARG A 138 -8.51 -13.39 -4.74
CA ARG A 138 -7.11 -13.60 -5.10
C ARG A 138 -6.66 -15.04 -4.86
N ARG A 139 -7.11 -15.67 -3.78
CA ARG A 139 -6.83 -17.09 -3.50
C ARG A 139 -7.49 -18.05 -4.49
N GLU A 140 -8.62 -17.68 -5.09
CA GLU A 140 -9.33 -18.51 -6.07
C GLU A 140 -8.59 -18.58 -7.40
N TRP A 141 -8.10 -17.43 -7.90
CA TRP A 141 -7.50 -17.36 -9.24
C TRP A 141 -5.98 -17.53 -9.25
N ASP A 142 -5.27 -17.23 -8.16
CA ASP A 142 -3.81 -17.36 -8.06
C ASP A 142 -3.39 -18.70 -7.48
N GLU A 143 -3.07 -19.64 -8.36
CA GLU A 143 -2.65 -21.01 -8.00
C GLU A 143 -1.37 -21.08 -7.15
N ASN A 144 -0.55 -20.02 -7.14
CA ASN A 144 0.69 -19.99 -6.36
C ASN A 144 0.44 -19.67 -4.89
N ILE A 145 -0.74 -19.19 -4.53
CA ILE A 145 -1.08 -18.91 -3.14
C ILE A 145 -1.34 -20.23 -2.41
N GLN A 146 -0.59 -20.47 -1.35
CA GLN A 146 -0.89 -21.52 -0.39
C GLN A 146 -1.85 -21.00 0.68
N THR A 147 -1.61 -19.79 1.19
CA THR A 147 -2.48 -19.11 2.17
C THR A 147 -2.30 -17.61 2.06
N ILE A 148 -3.36 -16.83 2.21
CA ILE A 148 -3.30 -15.36 2.24
C ILE A 148 -4.40 -14.80 3.13
N GLU A 149 -4.07 -14.02 4.15
CA GLU A 149 -5.03 -13.56 5.15
C GLU A 149 -4.69 -12.17 5.69
N VAL A 150 -5.73 -11.38 6.00
CA VAL A 150 -5.59 -10.16 6.80
C VAL A 150 -5.46 -10.59 8.25
N VAL A 151 -4.34 -10.26 8.88
CA VAL A 151 -4.07 -10.49 10.30
C VAL A 151 -4.69 -9.40 11.15
N ARG A 152 -4.50 -8.14 10.75
CA ARG A 152 -5.08 -6.95 11.39
C ARG A 152 -5.35 -5.89 10.33
N GLU A 153 -6.35 -5.05 10.56
CA GLU A 153 -6.64 -3.87 9.74
C GLU A 153 -6.97 -2.68 10.65
N GLU A 154 -6.42 -1.51 10.32
CA GLU A 154 -6.69 -0.24 10.98
C GLU A 154 -6.62 0.88 9.94
N ASP A 155 -7.63 1.73 9.89
CA ASP A 155 -7.82 2.74 8.83
C ASP A 155 -7.66 2.14 7.42
N GLU A 156 -6.74 2.69 6.62
CA GLU A 156 -6.40 2.26 5.27
C GLU A 156 -5.29 1.19 5.25
N ASN A 157 -4.72 0.84 6.40
CA ASN A 157 -3.62 -0.11 6.53
C ASN A 157 -4.10 -1.52 6.91
N GLU A 158 -3.49 -2.52 6.29
CA GLU A 158 -3.75 -3.93 6.52
C GLU A 158 -2.43 -4.66 6.76
N LEU A 159 -2.33 -5.41 7.85
CA LEU A 159 -1.26 -6.37 8.09
C LEU A 159 -1.66 -7.70 7.45
N ILE A 160 -0.93 -8.11 6.42
CA ILE A 160 -1.24 -9.30 5.62
C ILE A 160 -0.15 -10.34 5.83
N ARG A 161 -0.60 -11.60 5.96
CA ARG A 161 0.26 -12.77 5.91
C ARG A 161 -0.03 -13.55 4.63
N TRP A 162 1.00 -13.82 3.85
CA TRP A 162 0.92 -14.51 2.58
C TRP A 162 1.99 -15.60 2.47
N VAL A 163 1.56 -16.83 2.26
CA VAL A 163 2.42 -17.98 1.96
C VAL A 163 2.29 -18.33 0.49
N SER A 164 3.40 -18.21 -0.24
CA SER A 164 3.49 -18.49 -1.68
C SER A 164 4.26 -19.78 -1.94
N LYS A 165 3.75 -20.60 -2.86
CA LYS A 165 4.42 -21.81 -3.34
C LYS A 165 5.65 -21.41 -4.15
N PHE A 166 6.74 -22.12 -3.93
CA PHE A 166 7.96 -21.98 -4.73
C PHE A 166 8.28 -23.29 -5.45
N PRO A 167 8.96 -23.22 -6.61
CA PRO A 167 9.33 -24.41 -7.36
C PRO A 167 10.30 -25.27 -6.55
N TYR A 168 10.03 -26.58 -6.50
CA TYR A 168 10.92 -27.57 -5.91
C TYR A 168 12.34 -27.46 -6.54
N PRO A 169 13.43 -27.53 -5.74
CA PRO A 169 13.50 -27.96 -4.33
C PRO A 169 13.34 -26.84 -3.30
N LEU A 170 12.89 -25.64 -3.69
CA LEU A 170 12.80 -24.54 -2.74
C LEU A 170 11.52 -24.63 -1.88
N TYR A 171 11.63 -24.25 -0.61
CA TYR A 171 10.50 -24.20 0.33
C TYR A 171 9.55 -23.03 0.04
N PRO A 172 8.27 -23.09 0.45
CA PRO A 172 7.36 -21.95 0.34
C PRO A 172 7.91 -20.69 1.01
N ARG A 173 7.56 -19.51 0.49
CA ARG A 173 7.93 -18.23 1.09
C ARG A 173 6.79 -17.67 1.89
N GLU A 174 7.10 -17.20 3.10
CA GLU A 174 6.18 -16.46 3.94
C GLU A 174 6.53 -14.98 3.90
N TYR A 175 5.57 -14.19 3.42
CA TYR A 175 5.57 -12.74 3.45
C TYR A 175 4.63 -12.30 4.57
N VAL A 176 5.10 -11.38 5.42
CA VAL A 176 4.25 -10.61 6.32
C VAL A 176 4.58 -9.16 6.05
N TYR A 177 3.56 -8.41 5.63
CA TYR A 177 3.73 -7.05 5.15
C TYR A 177 2.52 -6.20 5.54
N VAL A 178 2.75 -4.89 5.71
CA VAL A 178 1.67 -3.92 5.74
C VAL A 178 1.36 -3.54 4.31
N ARG A 179 0.07 -3.47 3.97
CA ARG A 179 -0.47 -2.92 2.73
C ARG A 179 -1.33 -1.72 3.05
N ARG A 180 -1.18 -0.64 2.30
CA ARG A 180 -2.09 0.50 2.35
C ARG A 180 -2.66 0.76 0.97
N THR A 181 -3.98 0.91 0.91
CA THR A 181 -4.69 1.28 -0.31
C THR A 181 -5.24 2.68 -0.14
N TRP A 182 -4.91 3.55 -1.08
CA TRP A 182 -5.38 4.91 -1.13
C TRP A 182 -6.00 5.17 -2.51
N VAL A 183 -7.09 5.93 -2.54
CA VAL A 183 -7.81 6.32 -3.75
C VAL A 183 -7.99 7.83 -3.72
N SER A 184 -7.77 8.48 -4.87
CA SER A 184 -7.94 9.91 -5.04
C SER A 184 -9.40 10.33 -4.91
N GLU A 185 -9.65 11.58 -4.53
CA GLU A 185 -11.02 12.09 -4.29
C GLU A 185 -11.84 12.22 -5.58
N ASP A 186 -11.15 12.40 -6.71
CA ASP A 186 -11.76 12.42 -8.04
C ASP A 186 -11.93 11.02 -8.65
N GLU A 187 -11.52 9.97 -7.92
CA GLU A 187 -11.58 8.57 -8.32
C GLU A 187 -10.93 8.31 -9.69
N LYS A 188 -9.83 8.99 -9.99
CA LYS A 188 -9.05 8.76 -11.21
C LYS A 188 -7.75 8.03 -10.96
N PHE A 189 -7.30 7.98 -9.71
CA PHE A 189 -6.00 7.47 -9.34
C PHE A 189 -6.08 6.65 -8.05
N ALA A 190 -5.35 5.54 -8.00
CA ALA A 190 -5.20 4.77 -6.77
C ALA A 190 -3.77 4.26 -6.61
N VAL A 191 -3.36 4.11 -5.35
CA VAL A 191 -2.06 3.57 -4.97
C VAL A 191 -2.27 2.42 -3.99
N VAL A 192 -1.61 1.30 -4.26
CA VAL A 192 -1.46 0.18 -3.33
C VAL A 192 0.02 0.04 -3.03
N ASP A 193 0.46 0.49 -1.85
CA ASP A 193 1.83 0.33 -1.39
C ASP A 193 1.88 -0.82 -0.36
N SER A 194 2.98 -1.53 -0.31
CA SER A 194 3.20 -2.70 0.54
C SER A 194 4.66 -2.79 0.97
N GLU A 195 4.87 -3.09 2.25
CA GLU A 195 6.19 -3.18 2.86
C GLU A 195 6.28 -4.29 3.90
N SER A 196 7.36 -5.08 3.83
CA SER A 196 7.63 -6.18 4.76
C SER A 196 7.77 -5.72 6.20
N VAL A 197 7.10 -6.42 7.10
CA VAL A 197 7.31 -6.32 8.55
C VAL A 197 8.40 -7.28 8.97
N GLN A 198 9.33 -6.82 9.81
CA GLN A 198 10.48 -7.60 10.24
C GLN A 198 10.07 -8.79 11.15
N PRO A 199 10.79 -9.93 11.08
CA PRO A 199 10.48 -11.12 11.89
C PRO A 199 10.49 -10.88 13.40
N GLU A 200 11.28 -9.91 13.88
CA GLU A 200 11.38 -9.55 15.29
C GLU A 200 10.10 -8.88 15.80
N VAL A 201 9.38 -8.18 14.92
CA VAL A 201 8.11 -7.51 15.21
C VAL A 201 6.94 -8.47 15.02
N PHE A 202 7.00 -9.30 13.98
CA PHE A 202 5.99 -10.32 13.71
C PHE A 202 6.66 -11.65 13.30
N PRO A 203 6.76 -12.61 14.25
CA PRO A 203 7.46 -13.86 14.01
C PRO A 203 6.66 -14.79 13.09
N SER A 204 7.39 -15.64 12.37
CA SER A 204 6.82 -16.70 11.55
C SER A 204 6.06 -17.70 12.40
N THR A 205 4.93 -18.17 11.88
CA THR A 205 4.11 -19.19 12.56
C THR A 205 4.59 -20.61 12.28
N SER A 206 5.42 -20.81 11.24
CA SER A 206 5.89 -22.12 10.82
C SER A 206 7.35 -22.10 10.40
N ASP A 207 8.12 -23.05 10.93
CA ASP A 207 9.53 -23.26 10.56
C ASP A 207 9.69 -23.92 9.17
N ALA A 208 8.59 -24.39 8.56
CA ALA A 208 8.61 -25.02 7.25
C ALA A 208 8.68 -24.02 6.07
N ASN A 209 8.38 -22.75 6.35
CA ASN A 209 8.38 -21.68 5.36
C ASN A 209 9.61 -20.79 5.53
N VAL A 210 10.14 -20.29 4.41
CA VAL A 210 11.23 -19.32 4.42
C VAL A 210 10.64 -17.92 4.52
N ARG A 211 10.94 -17.22 5.62
CA ARG A 211 10.48 -15.85 5.87
C ARG A 211 11.22 -14.85 4.99
N VAL A 212 10.49 -14.11 4.16
CA VAL A 212 11.04 -13.01 3.35
C VAL A 212 11.12 -11.75 4.20
N ARG A 213 12.34 -11.19 4.32
CA ARG A 213 12.65 -10.03 5.19
C ARG A 213 12.63 -8.70 4.45
N SER A 214 12.91 -8.73 3.15
CA SER A 214 12.95 -7.56 2.29
C SER A 214 11.93 -7.76 1.19
N TYR A 215 10.80 -7.07 1.30
CA TYR A 215 9.78 -7.01 0.27
C TYR A 215 9.16 -5.63 0.26
N THR A 216 9.15 -5.01 -0.92
CA THR A 216 8.43 -3.77 -1.19
C THR A 216 7.68 -3.92 -2.51
N SER A 217 6.44 -3.44 -2.55
CA SER A 217 5.62 -3.46 -3.75
C SER A 217 4.74 -2.23 -3.79
N ARG A 218 4.66 -1.61 -4.96
CA ARG A 218 3.84 -0.43 -5.20
C ARG A 218 3.13 -0.57 -6.52
N MET A 219 1.80 -0.51 -6.48
CA MET A 219 0.95 -0.43 -7.66
C MET A 219 0.33 0.96 -7.71
N SER A 220 0.57 1.70 -8.79
CA SER A 220 -0.17 2.91 -9.13
C SER A 220 -1.12 2.61 -10.26
N ILE A 221 -2.36 3.09 -10.17
CA ILE A 221 -3.45 2.81 -11.11
C ILE A 221 -4.05 4.14 -11.55
N ARG A 222 -4.21 4.35 -12.85
CA ARG A 222 -4.82 5.54 -13.43
C ARG A 222 -5.95 5.16 -14.38
N ALA A 223 -7.11 5.78 -14.21
CA ALA A 223 -8.22 5.66 -15.13
C ALA A 223 -7.93 6.38 -16.45
N HIS A 224 -8.36 5.81 -17.59
CA HIS A 224 -8.31 6.53 -18.87
C HIS A 224 -9.33 7.67 -18.92
N THR A 225 -10.53 7.44 -18.35
CA THR A 225 -11.62 8.42 -18.28
C THR A 225 -12.16 8.58 -16.87
N ASP A 226 -12.70 7.50 -16.32
CA ASP A 226 -13.34 7.40 -15.01
C ASP A 226 -13.13 6.00 -14.41
N TRP A 227 -13.42 5.85 -13.12
CA TRP A 227 -13.09 4.64 -12.35
C TRP A 227 -13.86 3.38 -12.75
N GLU A 228 -15.05 3.56 -13.34
CA GLU A 228 -15.98 2.48 -13.67
C GLU A 228 -15.93 2.09 -15.15
N SER A 229 -15.53 3.00 -16.03
CA SER A 229 -15.36 2.73 -17.46
C SER A 229 -14.11 1.88 -17.74
N HIS A 230 -14.14 1.17 -18.87
CA HIS A 230 -12.96 0.44 -19.32
C HIS A 230 -11.83 1.40 -19.71
N GLY A 231 -10.62 1.01 -19.36
CA GLY A 231 -9.41 1.79 -19.63
C GLY A 231 -8.65 2.08 -18.35
N VAL A 232 -7.55 1.35 -18.15
CA VAL A 232 -6.69 1.48 -16.98
C VAL A 232 -5.23 1.43 -17.38
N ASP A 233 -4.46 2.41 -16.92
CA ASP A 233 -3.00 2.35 -16.89
C ASP A 233 -2.53 1.92 -15.50
N TYR A 234 -1.47 1.12 -15.46
CA TYR A 234 -0.90 0.66 -14.20
C TYR A 234 0.63 0.69 -14.22
N ILE A 235 1.21 0.98 -13.06
CA ILE A 235 2.64 0.84 -12.80
C ILE A 235 2.80 -0.05 -11.57
N LEU A 236 3.46 -1.19 -11.74
CA LEU A 236 3.85 -2.06 -10.63
C LEU A 236 5.36 -2.00 -10.44
N THR A 237 5.82 -1.39 -9.35
CA THR A 237 7.21 -1.46 -8.91
C THR A 237 7.34 -2.43 -7.75
N TYR A 238 8.26 -3.38 -7.83
CA TYR A 238 8.40 -4.46 -6.85
C TYR A 238 9.87 -4.86 -6.67
N SER A 239 10.24 -5.15 -5.43
CA SER A 239 11.52 -5.74 -5.06
C SER A 239 11.32 -6.73 -3.93
N ASP A 240 11.93 -7.91 -4.03
CA ASP A 240 12.05 -8.83 -2.91
C ASP A 240 13.40 -9.56 -2.87
N ASN A 241 13.77 -10.00 -1.68
CA ASN A 241 14.81 -11.00 -1.48
C ASN A 241 14.16 -12.35 -1.17
N PRO A 242 14.14 -13.32 -2.10
CA PRO A 242 13.53 -14.63 -1.89
C PRO A 242 14.32 -15.55 -0.93
N GLU A 243 15.38 -15.02 -0.29
CA GLU A 243 16.29 -15.70 0.65
C GLU A 243 16.89 -16.97 0.04
N ALA A 244 17.19 -16.92 -1.26
CA ALA A 244 17.79 -18.03 -1.99
C ALA A 244 18.63 -17.54 -3.16
N ASN A 245 19.71 -18.28 -3.43
CA ASN A 245 20.50 -18.12 -4.64
C ASN A 245 19.74 -18.72 -5.83
N ILE A 246 18.97 -17.88 -6.53
CA ILE A 246 18.21 -18.31 -7.71
C ILE A 246 19.16 -18.45 -8.90
N PRO A 247 19.28 -19.64 -9.52
CA PRO A 247 20.11 -19.80 -10.70
C PRO A 247 19.66 -18.88 -11.84
N ARG A 248 20.62 -18.31 -12.58
CA ARG A 248 20.35 -17.32 -13.65
C ARG A 248 19.35 -17.78 -14.71
N TYR A 249 19.31 -19.08 -15.04
CA TYR A 249 18.33 -19.60 -16.00
C TYR A 249 16.90 -19.60 -15.46
N VAL A 250 16.70 -19.86 -14.15
CA VAL A 250 15.39 -19.80 -13.49
C VAL A 250 14.94 -18.34 -13.46
N TYR A 251 15.84 -17.45 -13.08
CA TYR A 251 15.62 -16.02 -13.10
C TYR A 251 15.17 -15.52 -14.49
N ASN A 252 15.92 -15.86 -15.53
CA ASN A 252 15.58 -15.50 -16.91
C ASN A 252 14.20 -16.04 -17.31
N TRP A 253 13.84 -17.25 -16.88
CA TRP A 253 12.51 -17.80 -17.13
C TRP A 253 11.41 -17.02 -16.39
N MET A 254 11.62 -16.67 -15.12
CA MET A 254 10.66 -15.88 -14.33
C MET A 254 10.38 -14.54 -15.01
N VAL A 255 11.43 -13.84 -15.45
CA VAL A 255 11.29 -12.55 -16.16
C VAL A 255 10.57 -12.71 -17.51
N ASN A 256 11.00 -13.64 -18.35
CA ASN A 256 10.53 -13.72 -19.74
C ASN A 256 9.21 -14.48 -19.91
N LYS A 257 8.78 -15.26 -18.91
CA LYS A 257 7.58 -16.12 -18.98
C LYS A 257 6.70 -15.98 -17.75
N GLY A 258 7.28 -16.04 -16.55
CA GLY A 258 6.56 -15.99 -15.28
C GLY A 258 5.81 -14.66 -15.06
N GLY A 259 6.53 -13.54 -15.09
CA GLY A 259 5.97 -12.20 -14.89
C GLY A 259 4.86 -11.85 -15.88
N PRO A 260 5.08 -11.95 -17.21
CA PRO A 260 4.03 -11.72 -18.19
C PRO A 260 2.83 -12.67 -18.05
N TYR A 261 3.05 -13.93 -17.63
CA TYR A 261 1.95 -14.85 -17.35
C TYR A 261 1.13 -14.39 -16.14
N PHE A 262 1.79 -13.99 -15.06
CA PHE A 262 1.14 -13.47 -13.87
C PHE A 262 0.25 -12.26 -14.19
N LEU A 263 0.75 -11.30 -14.96
CA LEU A 263 -0.02 -10.10 -15.34
C LEU A 263 -1.26 -10.45 -16.19
N ARG A 264 -1.15 -11.43 -17.09
CA ARG A 264 -2.32 -11.95 -17.82
C ARG A 264 -3.34 -12.64 -16.90
N GLN A 265 -2.90 -13.27 -15.82
CA GLN A 265 -3.81 -13.87 -14.83
C GLN A 265 -4.56 -12.78 -14.05
N VAL A 266 -3.88 -11.70 -13.66
CA VAL A 266 -4.52 -10.52 -13.05
C VAL A 266 -5.57 -9.93 -13.99
N HIS A 267 -5.20 -9.69 -15.26
CA HIS A 267 -6.11 -9.16 -16.28
C HIS A 267 -7.33 -10.06 -16.47
N LYS A 268 -7.12 -11.38 -16.57
CA LYS A 268 -8.20 -12.36 -16.69
C LYS A 268 -9.12 -12.34 -15.48
N ALA A 269 -8.58 -12.21 -14.27
CA ALA A 269 -9.36 -12.14 -13.04
C ALA A 269 -10.22 -10.86 -12.99
N ALA A 270 -9.65 -9.70 -13.33
CA ALA A 270 -10.41 -8.46 -13.43
C ALA A 270 -11.56 -8.57 -14.44
N ARG A 271 -11.29 -9.14 -15.62
CA ARG A 271 -12.33 -9.42 -16.63
C ARG A 271 -13.42 -10.37 -16.15
N GLU A 272 -13.08 -11.36 -15.34
CA GLU A 272 -14.06 -12.29 -14.79
C GLU A 272 -14.99 -11.59 -13.81
N ILE A 273 -14.50 -10.63 -13.01
CA ILE A 273 -15.34 -9.79 -12.16
C ILE A 273 -16.40 -9.06 -13.00
N GLU A 274 -15.97 -8.40 -14.08
CA GLU A 274 -16.89 -7.62 -14.94
C GLU A 274 -17.90 -8.49 -15.68
N SER A 275 -17.44 -9.61 -16.25
CA SER A 275 -18.29 -10.46 -17.07
C SER A 275 -19.27 -11.32 -16.28
N SER A 276 -18.90 -11.74 -15.07
CA SER A 276 -19.78 -12.56 -14.23
C SER A 276 -20.70 -11.75 -13.33
N GLY A 277 -20.40 -10.45 -13.12
CA GLY A 277 -21.11 -9.62 -12.14
C GLY A 277 -20.97 -10.15 -10.72
N ARG A 278 -19.96 -10.99 -10.44
CA ARG A 278 -19.73 -11.55 -9.11
C ARG A 278 -19.48 -10.43 -8.11
N GLU A 279 -20.06 -10.58 -6.93
CA GLU A 279 -19.80 -9.68 -5.83
C GLU A 279 -18.42 -9.99 -5.23
N VAL A 280 -17.50 -9.04 -5.37
CA VAL A 280 -16.18 -9.03 -4.71
C VAL A 280 -16.13 -7.86 -3.74
N ARG A 281 -15.29 -7.96 -2.71
CA ARG A 281 -15.17 -6.86 -1.74
C ARG A 281 -14.51 -5.66 -2.43
N SER A 282 -15.28 -4.59 -2.64
CA SER A 282 -14.78 -3.35 -3.25
C SER A 282 -13.64 -2.76 -2.44
N ALA A 283 -12.45 -2.76 -3.01
CA ALA A 283 -11.26 -2.15 -2.45
C ALA A 283 -11.35 -0.62 -2.49
N THR A 284 -12.01 -0.09 -3.53
CA THR A 284 -12.26 1.35 -3.72
C THR A 284 -13.14 1.89 -2.60
N GLU A 285 -14.32 1.30 -2.41
CA GLU A 285 -15.25 1.72 -1.36
C GLU A 285 -14.61 1.58 0.03
N LYS A 286 -13.89 0.47 0.25
CA LYS A 286 -13.16 0.27 1.51
C LYS A 286 -12.16 1.40 1.75
N ALA A 287 -11.37 1.78 0.77
CA ALA A 287 -10.37 2.84 0.91
C ALA A 287 -11.02 4.20 1.19
N LEU A 288 -12.06 4.57 0.42
CA LEU A 288 -12.77 5.84 0.57
C LEU A 288 -13.47 5.98 1.92
N LEU A 289 -14.18 4.93 2.38
CA LEU A 289 -14.83 4.91 3.69
C LEU A 289 -13.82 5.11 4.81
N ARG A 290 -12.69 4.38 4.77
CA ARG A 290 -11.64 4.46 5.79
C ARG A 290 -10.95 5.83 5.80
N LYS A 291 -10.70 6.41 4.62
CA LYS A 291 -10.19 7.77 4.50
C LYS A 291 -11.12 8.78 5.16
N ASN A 292 -12.43 8.70 4.89
CA ASN A 292 -13.43 9.59 5.46
C ASN A 292 -13.57 9.45 6.98
N ASP A 293 -13.58 8.22 7.50
CA ASP A 293 -13.60 7.95 8.94
C ASP A 293 -12.39 8.59 9.63
N ARG A 294 -11.19 8.39 9.08
CA ARG A 294 -9.93 8.94 9.59
C ARG A 294 -9.92 10.48 9.60
N VAL A 295 -10.38 11.11 8.52
CA VAL A 295 -10.48 12.58 8.42
C VAL A 295 -11.48 13.13 9.44
N THR A 296 -12.60 12.44 9.63
CA THR A 296 -13.64 12.82 10.59
C THR A 296 -13.11 12.77 12.02
N GLU A 297 -12.44 11.67 12.38
CA GLU A 297 -11.86 11.50 13.72
C GLU A 297 -10.77 12.53 13.99
N ARG A 298 -9.88 12.80 13.02
CA ARG A 298 -8.85 13.84 13.16
C ARG A 298 -9.47 15.22 13.37
N SER A 299 -10.53 15.56 12.65
CA SER A 299 -11.24 16.82 12.79
C SER A 299 -11.89 16.97 14.17
N ARG A 300 -12.43 15.88 14.71
CA ARG A 300 -13.00 15.83 16.07
C ARG A 300 -11.92 16.06 17.13
N LEU A 301 -10.80 15.37 17.05
CA LEU A 301 -9.70 15.50 18.01
C LEU A 301 -9.10 16.92 18.03
N ILE A 302 -9.03 17.58 16.86
CA ILE A 302 -8.59 18.98 16.76
C ILE A 302 -9.57 19.89 17.51
N ARG A 303 -10.89 19.75 17.29
CA ARG A 303 -11.90 20.53 18.01
C ARG A 303 -11.85 20.32 19.51
N GLU A 304 -11.74 19.07 19.97
CA GLU A 304 -11.63 18.75 21.41
C GLU A 304 -10.37 19.36 22.03
N LYS A 305 -9.26 19.40 21.29
CA LYS A 305 -8.02 20.04 21.73
C LYS A 305 -8.16 21.57 21.80
N GLU A 306 -8.75 22.20 20.79
CA GLU A 306 -9.02 23.64 20.77
C GLU A 306 -9.94 24.07 21.91
N GLU A 307 -11.01 23.31 22.17
CA GLU A 307 -11.90 23.54 23.32
C GLU A 307 -11.17 23.42 24.65
N ARG A 308 -10.29 22.41 24.79
CA ARG A 308 -9.48 22.24 26.01
C ARG A 308 -8.51 23.40 26.20
N GLU A 309 -7.81 23.82 25.15
CA GLU A 309 -6.90 24.98 25.21
C GLU A 309 -7.65 26.28 25.53
N GLN A 310 -8.87 26.45 25.02
CA GLN A 310 -9.72 27.59 25.32
C GLN A 310 -10.15 27.61 26.79
N ARG A 311 -10.60 26.46 27.34
CA ARG A 311 -10.94 26.33 28.77
C ARG A 311 -9.73 26.59 29.67
N GLU A 312 -8.55 26.12 29.29
CA GLU A 312 -7.31 26.39 30.03
C GLU A 312 -6.91 27.87 29.99
N LYS A 313 -7.14 28.56 28.87
CA LYS A 313 -6.91 30.01 28.74
C LYS A 313 -7.90 30.83 29.57
N GLU A 314 -9.17 30.43 29.60
CA GLU A 314 -10.22 31.07 30.41
C GLU A 314 -9.91 30.91 31.90
N ALA A 315 -9.56 29.69 32.36
CA ALA A 315 -9.16 29.43 33.74
C ALA A 315 -7.91 30.23 34.17
N LYS A 316 -6.93 30.44 33.27
CA LYS A 316 -5.76 31.28 33.56
C LYS A 316 -6.12 32.76 33.68
N LYS A 317 -7.01 33.28 32.83
CA LYS A 317 -7.50 34.67 32.91
C LYS A 317 -8.31 34.93 34.19
N GLU A 318 -9.10 33.97 34.64
CA GLU A 318 -9.83 34.08 35.90
C GLU A 318 -8.87 34.14 37.11
N ASN A 319 -7.84 33.29 37.13
CA ASN A 319 -6.83 33.30 38.20
C ASN A 319 -6.00 34.60 38.21
N GLU A 320 -5.59 35.14 37.06
CA GLU A 320 -4.89 36.44 36.98
C GLU A 320 -5.80 37.62 37.38
N GLY A 321 -7.10 37.52 37.09
CA GLY A 321 -8.11 38.50 37.50
C GLY A 321 -8.35 38.51 39.02
N GLU A 322 -8.31 37.34 39.67
CA GLU A 322 -8.40 37.21 41.13
C GLU A 322 -7.13 37.71 41.84
N GLU A 323 -5.94 37.46 41.30
CA GLU A 323 -4.68 37.99 41.86
C GLU A 323 -4.61 39.52 41.77
N LYS A 324 -5.05 40.13 40.66
CA LYS A 324 -5.15 41.59 40.53
C LYS A 324 -6.16 42.20 41.50
N LYS A 325 -7.28 41.51 41.80
CA LYS A 325 -8.24 41.95 42.83
C LYS A 325 -7.69 41.85 44.25
N LYS A 326 -6.80 40.90 44.56
CA LYS A 326 -6.16 40.77 45.88
C LYS A 326 -5.07 41.83 46.16
N CYS A 327 -4.48 42.45 45.14
CA CYS A 327 -3.42 43.46 45.30
C CYS A 327 -3.96 44.90 45.54
N ALA A 328 -5.24 45.17 45.32
CA ALA A 328 -5.85 46.46 45.62
C ALA A 328 -6.31 46.56 47.08
N LYS A 329 -5.43 47.05 47.98
CA LYS A 329 -5.81 47.42 49.37
C LYS A 329 -6.37 48.85 49.43
N PRO A 330 -7.32 49.15 50.35
CA PRO A 330 -8.03 50.42 50.43
C PRO A 330 -7.17 51.53 51.04
N GLN A 331 -7.22 52.73 50.46
CA GLN A 331 -6.62 53.94 51.05
C GLN A 331 -7.40 54.33 52.31
N LYS A 332 -6.69 54.33 53.45
CA LYS A 332 -7.21 54.79 54.76
C LYS A 332 -7.25 56.32 54.78
N ALA A 333 -8.42 56.87 55.13
CA ALA A 333 -8.65 58.26 55.45
C ALA A 333 -7.95 58.69 56.75
N ARG A 334 -7.52 59.96 56.82
CA ARG A 334 -7.20 60.73 58.03
C ARG A 334 -7.90 62.11 57.94
N PRO A 335 -8.18 62.81 59.06
CA PRO A 335 -9.49 63.39 59.30
C PRO A 335 -9.54 64.93 59.24
N ALA A 336 -10.79 65.38 59.07
CA ALA A 336 -11.45 66.65 59.36
C ALA A 336 -10.64 67.87 59.86
N ALA A 337 -10.94 69.07 59.33
CA ALA A 337 -11.96 69.93 59.94
C ALA A 337 -12.27 71.20 59.11
N THR A 338 -13.57 71.53 59.07
CA THR A 338 -14.20 72.88 59.12
C THR A 338 -13.86 73.91 58.04
N ASN A 339 -14.79 74.67 57.44
CA ASN A 339 -16.12 75.07 57.87
C ASN A 339 -16.87 75.71 56.67
N SER A 340 -18.21 75.64 56.71
CA SER A 340 -19.23 76.65 56.28
C SER A 340 -18.96 77.54 55.05
N PHE A 341 -19.87 77.92 54.16
CA PHE A 341 -21.33 77.77 53.96
C PHE A 341 -21.62 78.62 52.68
N VAL A 342 -22.77 78.38 52.02
CA VAL A 342 -23.50 79.26 51.06
C VAL A 342 -23.19 79.20 49.54
N LEU A 343 -24.14 78.56 48.85
CA LEU A 343 -24.89 78.89 47.61
C LEU A 343 -24.19 79.37 46.32
N GLN A 344 -24.34 78.52 45.28
CA GLN A 344 -24.79 78.73 43.87
C GLN A 344 -24.92 80.18 43.32
N PRO A 345 -24.80 80.45 41.99
CA PRO A 345 -25.42 79.64 40.91
C PRO A 345 -24.74 79.66 39.50
N GLU A 346 -25.43 78.93 38.59
CA GLU A 346 -25.61 79.17 37.14
C GLU A 346 -24.40 79.05 36.18
N GLN A 347 -24.43 78.03 35.32
CA GLN A 347 -24.83 78.08 33.91
C GLN A 347 -23.94 78.99 33.05
N VAL A 348 -23.36 78.43 31.99
CA VAL A 348 -23.63 78.86 30.60
C VAL A 348 -22.97 77.85 29.66
N ASN A 349 -23.76 77.52 28.65
CA ASN A 349 -23.52 76.63 27.54
C ASN A 349 -22.95 77.46 26.37
N TYR A 350 -21.93 76.99 25.65
CA TYR A 350 -21.70 77.44 24.27
C TYR A 350 -21.01 76.38 23.42
N GLN A 351 -21.69 76.02 22.34
CA GLN A 351 -21.17 75.33 21.16
C GLN A 351 -20.14 76.20 20.43
N ARG A 352 -19.16 75.58 19.76
CA ARG A 352 -18.90 75.83 18.33
C ARG A 352 -17.92 74.84 17.70
N THR A 353 -18.34 74.35 16.54
CA THR A 353 -17.54 73.97 15.35
C THR A 353 -16.45 74.99 15.02
N ALA A 354 -15.37 74.72 14.30
CA ALA A 354 -15.00 73.63 13.38
C ALA A 354 -13.50 73.32 13.50
#